data_AF-A0A936GAX1-F1
#
_entry.id   AF-A0A936GAX1-F1
#
_cell.length_a   1.000
_cell.length_b   1.000
_cell.length_c   1.000
_cell.angle_alpha   90.00
_cell.angle_beta   90.00
_cell.angle_gamma   90.00
#
_symmetry.space_group_name_H-M   'P 1'
#
loop_
_entity.id
_entity.type
_entity.pdbx_description
1 polymer ?
#
loop_
_entity_poly.entity_id
_entity_poly.type
_entity_poly.pdbx_seq_one_letter_code
_entity_poly.pdbx_strand_id
1 'polypeptide(L)'
;MRKPRSTINDLAEAVGINPISVRHHLTNLQMEGLVEGQEERHGVGRPRLVYLLTDDGMEHFPTRYMKLTTRLLAQMKETMPGPVVAKLFNQIAEDLASEYTEDMKNLGMEERLDFVKGMLAQEGFTVEWEKKGGGQYEIHEISCPYYQIGIAHPEVCTVDQTLISKMLALPANKVQCILDGGAHCTYVVQSVEVKAK
;
A
#
# COMPACT_ATOMS: atom_id res chain seq x y z
N MET A 1 2.25 23.71 7.02
CA MET A 1 2.14 24.76 5.99
C MET A 1 1.40 25.97 6.59
N ARG A 2 1.92 27.20 6.52
CA ARG A 2 1.28 28.37 7.17
C ARG A 2 0.17 29.01 6.34
N LYS A 3 0.20 28.85 5.01
CA LYS A 3 -0.84 29.24 4.05
C LYS A 3 -1.06 28.08 3.07
N PRO A 4 -2.09 27.22 3.27
CA PRO A 4 -2.31 26.05 2.42
C PRO A 4 -2.79 26.42 1.00
N ARG A 5 -3.32 27.64 0.82
CA ARG A 5 -3.70 28.22 -0.47
C ARG A 5 -2.95 29.54 -0.62
N SER A 6 -2.25 29.73 -1.73
CA SER A 6 -1.44 30.93 -1.95
C SER A 6 -1.57 31.42 -3.39
N THR A 7 -1.65 32.74 -3.57
CA THR A 7 -1.53 33.34 -4.90
C THR A 7 -0.08 33.37 -5.36
N ILE A 8 0.17 33.63 -6.65
CA ILE A 8 1.53 33.88 -7.16
C ILE A 8 2.24 34.98 -6.36
N ASN A 9 1.52 36.02 -5.96
CA ASN A 9 2.10 37.14 -5.20
C ASN A 9 2.46 36.72 -3.77
N ASP A 10 1.59 35.93 -3.11
CA ASP A 10 1.91 35.36 -1.79
C ASP A 10 3.19 34.51 -1.83
N LEU A 11 3.32 33.68 -2.87
CA LEU A 11 4.48 32.81 -3.06
C LEU A 11 5.74 33.60 -3.40
N ALA A 12 5.62 34.60 -4.29
CA ALA A 12 6.72 35.50 -4.68
C ALA A 12 7.30 36.23 -3.46
N GLU A 13 6.44 36.77 -2.60
CA GLU A 13 6.84 37.38 -1.34
C GLU A 13 7.52 36.36 -0.40
N ALA A 14 6.95 35.17 -0.26
CA ALA A 14 7.46 34.15 0.66
C ALA A 14 8.84 33.59 0.26
N VAL A 15 9.11 33.42 -1.04
CA VAL A 15 10.39 32.88 -1.54
C VAL A 15 11.38 33.95 -1.99
N GLY A 16 10.98 35.23 -2.00
CA GLY A 16 11.85 36.36 -2.34
C GLY A 16 12.22 36.46 -3.83
N ILE A 17 11.37 35.98 -4.74
CA ILE A 17 11.60 36.04 -6.20
C ILE A 17 10.44 36.74 -6.90
N ASN A 18 10.64 37.13 -8.16
CA ASN A 18 9.60 37.84 -8.92
C ASN A 18 8.41 36.90 -9.31
N PRO A 19 7.19 37.44 -9.49
CA PRO A 19 6.00 36.67 -9.88
C PRO A 19 6.12 35.84 -11.16
N ILE A 20 6.93 36.27 -12.13
CA ILE A 20 7.11 35.55 -13.40
C ILE A 20 7.91 34.26 -13.16
N SER A 21 8.97 34.33 -12.35
CA SER A 21 9.75 33.17 -11.93
C SER A 21 8.89 32.19 -11.14
N VAL A 22 8.07 32.67 -10.20
CA VAL A 22 7.11 31.83 -9.48
C VAL A 22 6.15 31.13 -10.45
N ARG A 23 5.59 31.85 -11.43
CA ARG A 23 4.71 31.24 -12.44
C ARG A 23 5.40 30.11 -13.20
N HIS A 24 6.66 30.30 -13.61
CA HIS A 24 7.42 29.26 -14.28
C HIS A 24 7.61 28.01 -13.39
N HIS A 25 7.97 28.19 -12.12
CA HIS A 25 8.08 27.07 -11.18
C HIS A 25 6.74 26.37 -10.94
N LEU A 26 5.65 27.12 -10.79
CA LEU A 26 4.32 26.54 -10.61
C LEU A 26 3.89 25.74 -11.83
N THR A 27 4.16 26.21 -13.05
CA THR A 27 3.89 25.42 -14.26
C THR A 27 4.62 24.07 -14.23
N ASN A 28 5.89 24.05 -13.81
CA ASN A 28 6.64 22.80 -13.69
C ASN A 28 6.06 21.88 -12.62
N LEU A 29 5.77 22.41 -11.43
CA LEU A 29 5.17 21.63 -10.34
C LEU A 29 3.77 21.11 -10.68
N GLN A 30 2.99 21.84 -11.49
CA GLN A 30 1.71 21.36 -12.02
C GLN A 30 1.90 20.24 -13.05
N MET A 31 2.90 20.35 -13.93
CA MET A 31 3.24 19.27 -14.87
C MET A 31 3.71 18.01 -14.14
N GLU A 32 4.39 18.17 -13.00
CA GLU A 32 4.79 17.07 -12.11
C GLU A 32 3.64 16.56 -11.22
N GLY A 33 2.46 17.18 -11.26
CA GLY A 33 1.30 16.77 -10.46
C GLY A 33 1.39 17.10 -8.97
N LEU A 34 2.36 17.91 -8.54
CA LEU A 34 2.60 18.25 -7.12
C LEU A 34 1.77 19.45 -6.63
N VAL A 35 1.29 20.28 -7.54
CA VAL A 35 0.50 21.48 -7.25
C VAL A 35 -0.68 21.52 -8.19
N GLU A 36 -1.82 22.01 -7.69
CA GLU A 36 -2.97 22.36 -8.52
C GLU A 36 -3.39 23.82 -8.33
N GLY A 37 -4.02 24.38 -9.38
CA GLY A 37 -4.54 25.73 -9.39
C GLY A 37 -6.06 25.73 -9.31
N GLN A 38 -6.63 26.46 -8.37
CA GLN A 38 -8.08 26.60 -8.19
C GLN A 38 -8.49 28.07 -8.30
N GLU A 39 -9.62 28.32 -8.96
CA GLU A 39 -10.26 29.64 -8.91
C GLU A 39 -10.89 29.87 -7.55
N GLU A 40 -10.58 31.01 -6.94
CA GLU A 40 -11.12 31.43 -5.67
C GLU A 40 -11.87 32.75 -5.85
N ARG A 41 -13.17 32.75 -5.53
CA ARG A 41 -13.97 33.97 -5.50
C ARG A 41 -13.62 34.76 -4.26
N HIS A 42 -13.34 36.04 -4.43
CA HIS A 42 -13.05 36.95 -3.33
C HIS A 42 -13.76 38.29 -3.57
N GLY A 43 -14.91 38.48 -2.91
CA GLY A 43 -15.73 39.67 -3.06
C GLY A 43 -16.37 39.80 -4.46
N VAL A 44 -16.59 41.04 -4.90
CA VAL A 44 -17.15 41.35 -6.22
C VAL A 44 -16.01 41.49 -7.24
N GLY A 45 -16.00 40.65 -8.28
CA GLY A 45 -14.99 40.71 -9.34
C GLY A 45 -14.68 39.35 -9.97
N ARG A 46 -13.65 39.32 -10.83
CA ARG A 46 -13.13 38.07 -11.43
C ARG A 46 -12.47 37.22 -10.33
N PRO A 47 -12.75 35.91 -10.26
CA PRO A 47 -12.04 34.99 -9.36
C PRO A 47 -10.51 35.10 -9.54
N ARG A 48 -9.77 34.95 -8.45
CA ARG A 48 -8.31 34.88 -8.50
C ARG A 48 -7.86 33.43 -8.56
N LEU A 49 -6.68 33.18 -9.14
CA LEU A 49 -6.07 31.85 -9.13
C LEU A 49 -5.24 31.67 -7.85
N VAL A 50 -5.53 30.63 -7.09
CA VAL A 50 -4.73 30.19 -5.93
C VAL A 50 -4.17 28.81 -6.18
N TYR A 51 -2.98 28.55 -5.64
CA TYR A 51 -2.26 27.30 -5.78
C TYR A 51 -2.17 26.59 -4.43
N LEU A 52 -2.26 25.27 -4.49
CA LEU A 52 -2.22 24.38 -3.34
C LEU A 52 -1.59 23.04 -3.74
N LEU A 53 -1.05 22.33 -2.75
CA LEU A 53 -0.46 21.01 -2.98
C LEU A 53 -1.56 20.00 -3.30
N THR A 54 -1.24 19.09 -4.21
CA THR A 54 -1.98 17.83 -4.37
C THR A 54 -1.61 16.86 -3.24
N ASP A 55 -2.28 15.70 -3.19
CA ASP A 55 -1.89 14.63 -2.26
C ASP A 55 -0.43 14.22 -2.47
N ASP A 56 0.00 14.06 -3.73
CA ASP A 56 1.40 13.77 -4.09
C ASP A 56 2.34 14.90 -3.62
N GLY A 57 1.96 16.16 -3.82
CA GLY A 57 2.72 17.32 -3.34
C GLY A 57 2.86 17.38 -1.82
N MET A 58 1.85 16.92 -1.08
CA MET A 58 1.86 16.86 0.38
C MET A 58 2.87 15.82 0.90
N GLU A 59 3.08 14.71 0.20
CA GLU A 59 4.04 13.66 0.57
C GLU A 59 5.51 14.11 0.50
N HIS A 60 5.82 15.21 -0.18
CA HIS A 60 7.16 15.82 -0.16
C HIS A 60 7.49 16.54 1.16
N PHE A 61 6.51 16.74 2.04
CA PHE A 61 6.72 17.31 3.36
C PHE A 61 6.97 16.21 4.40
N PRO A 62 7.62 16.50 5.54
CA PRO A 62 7.87 15.49 6.55
C PRO A 62 6.56 14.85 7.06
N THR A 63 6.31 13.61 6.65
CA THR A 63 5.22 12.80 7.18
C THR A 63 5.68 12.04 8.42
N ARG A 64 4.74 11.70 9.31
CA ARG A 64 5.01 10.92 10.53
C ARG A 64 4.07 9.73 10.66
N TYR A 65 3.47 9.29 9.56
CA TYR A 65 2.51 8.19 9.54
C TYR A 65 3.14 6.92 10.10
N MET A 66 4.31 6.51 9.60
CA MET A 66 5.04 5.36 10.13
C MET A 66 5.27 5.45 11.64
N LYS A 67 5.70 6.60 12.15
CA LYS A 67 5.93 6.79 13.59
C LYS A 67 4.65 6.69 14.40
N LEU A 68 3.53 7.21 13.89
CA LEU A 68 2.23 7.09 14.53
C LEU A 68 1.73 5.64 14.49
N THR A 69 1.81 4.98 13.33
CA THR A 69 1.41 3.57 13.12
C THR A 69 2.16 2.64 14.06
N THR A 70 3.49 2.73 14.14
CA THR A 70 4.29 1.92 15.09
C THR A 70 3.85 2.15 16.54
N ARG A 71 3.55 3.39 16.94
CA ARG A 71 3.06 3.70 18.30
C ARG A 71 1.68 3.11 18.55
N LEU A 72 0.78 3.19 17.57
CA LEU A 72 -0.57 2.62 17.68
C LEU A 72 -0.50 1.09 17.81
N LEU A 73 0.30 0.43 16.98
CA LEU A 73 0.49 -1.02 17.05
C LEU A 73 1.11 -1.45 18.39
N ALA A 74 2.12 -0.72 18.89
CA ALA A 74 2.67 -0.97 20.21
C ALA A 74 1.60 -0.86 21.30
N GLN A 75 0.82 0.21 21.29
CA GLN A 75 -0.26 0.41 22.26
C GLN A 75 -1.33 -0.68 22.18
N MET A 76 -1.69 -1.12 20.98
CA MET A 76 -2.65 -2.22 20.78
C MET A 76 -2.16 -3.52 21.41
N LYS A 77 -0.89 -3.88 21.21
CA LYS A 77 -0.28 -5.08 21.83
C LYS A 77 -0.25 -5.00 23.34
N GLU A 78 0.03 -3.82 23.89
CA GLU A 78 0.10 -3.63 25.35
C GLU A 78 -1.28 -3.72 26.02
N THR A 79 -2.34 -3.34 25.29
CA THR A 79 -3.69 -3.20 25.87
C THR A 79 -4.62 -4.36 25.54
N MET A 80 -4.30 -5.18 24.54
CA MET A 80 -5.15 -6.26 24.06
C MET A 80 -4.45 -7.63 24.16
N PRO A 81 -5.18 -8.73 24.44
CA PRO A 81 -4.62 -10.07 24.36
C PRO A 81 -4.11 -10.38 22.95
N GLY A 82 -2.97 -11.06 22.85
CA GLY A 82 -2.34 -11.43 21.57
C GLY A 82 -3.29 -12.08 20.54
N PRO A 83 -4.16 -13.05 20.91
CA PRO A 83 -5.12 -13.63 19.97
C PRO A 83 -6.13 -12.63 19.38
N VAL A 84 -6.48 -11.58 20.12
CA VAL A 84 -7.37 -10.51 19.64
C VAL A 84 -6.66 -9.67 18.58
N VAL A 85 -5.38 -9.33 18.82
CA VAL A 85 -4.56 -8.60 17.84
C VAL A 85 -4.37 -9.42 16.56
N ALA A 86 -4.04 -10.71 16.68
CA ALA A 86 -3.89 -11.60 15.53
C ALA A 86 -5.20 -11.72 14.72
N LYS A 87 -6.35 -11.82 15.41
CA LYS A 87 -7.66 -11.85 14.75
C LYS A 87 -7.93 -10.58 13.95
N LEU A 88 -7.51 -9.41 14.45
CA LEU A 88 -7.70 -8.14 13.75
C LEU A 88 -6.93 -8.10 12.42
N PHE A 89 -5.67 -8.54 12.41
CA PHE A 89 -4.89 -8.64 11.16
C PHE A 89 -5.43 -9.68 10.18
N ASN A 90 -5.89 -10.83 10.70
CA ASN A 90 -6.55 -11.82 9.85
C ASN A 90 -7.84 -11.27 9.24
N GLN A 91 -8.63 -10.49 10.00
CA GLN A 91 -9.86 -9.89 9.47
C GLN A 91 -9.56 -8.88 8.35
N ILE A 92 -8.52 -8.05 8.51
CA ILE A 92 -8.08 -7.12 7.45
C ILE A 92 -7.77 -7.89 6.15
N ALA A 93 -7.04 -9.00 6.26
CA ALA A 93 -6.72 -9.83 5.11
C ALA A 93 -7.96 -10.52 4.51
N GLU A 94 -8.88 -10.99 5.36
CA GLU A 94 -10.14 -11.61 4.90
C GLU A 94 -11.03 -10.61 4.17
N ASP A 95 -11.15 -9.39 4.68
CA ASP A 95 -11.94 -8.32 4.08
C ASP A 95 -11.37 -7.94 2.71
N LEU A 96 -10.05 -7.74 2.61
CA LEU A 96 -9.36 -7.47 1.35
C LEU A 96 -9.53 -8.63 0.34
N ALA A 97 -9.37 -9.89 0.78
CA ALA A 97 -9.58 -11.05 -0.09
C ALA A 97 -11.03 -11.18 -0.59
N SER A 98 -12.00 -10.72 0.21
CA SER A 98 -13.43 -10.81 -0.12
C SER A 98 -13.80 -9.95 -1.32
N GLU A 99 -13.09 -8.83 -1.54
CA GLU A 99 -13.31 -7.92 -2.67
C GLU A 99 -13.08 -8.61 -4.02
N TYR A 100 -12.21 -9.62 -4.07
CA TYR A 100 -11.79 -10.30 -5.29
C TYR A 100 -12.33 -11.73 -5.43
N THR A 101 -13.14 -12.20 -4.47
CA THR A 101 -13.56 -13.61 -4.44
C THR A 101 -14.39 -14.02 -5.67
N GLU A 102 -15.23 -13.12 -6.19
CA GLU A 102 -16.05 -13.38 -7.37
C GLU A 102 -15.22 -13.49 -8.66
N ASP A 103 -14.19 -12.64 -8.81
CA ASP A 103 -13.31 -12.61 -9.98
C ASP A 103 -12.52 -13.92 -10.15
N MET A 104 -12.28 -14.63 -9.05
CA MET A 104 -11.47 -15.85 -9.04
C MET A 104 -12.27 -17.15 -9.18
N LYS A 105 -13.61 -17.12 -9.16
CA LYS A 105 -14.45 -18.34 -9.05
C LYS A 105 -14.23 -19.37 -10.16
N ASN A 106 -13.97 -18.93 -11.38
CA ASN A 106 -13.86 -19.79 -12.56
C ASN A 106 -12.42 -20.00 -13.02
N LEU A 107 -11.44 -19.49 -12.26
CA LEU A 107 -10.04 -19.57 -12.63
C LEU A 107 -9.41 -20.90 -12.19
N GLY A 108 -8.57 -21.46 -13.04
CA GLY A 108 -7.68 -22.56 -12.70
C GLY A 108 -6.61 -22.13 -11.68
N MET A 109 -5.90 -23.10 -11.09
CA MET A 109 -4.94 -22.81 -10.01
C MET A 109 -3.85 -21.80 -10.43
N GLU A 110 -3.27 -21.96 -11.61
CA GLU A 110 -2.20 -21.07 -12.11
C GLU A 110 -2.74 -19.68 -12.44
N GLU A 111 -3.94 -19.58 -13.01
CA GLU A 111 -4.62 -18.30 -13.24
C GLU A 111 -4.95 -17.58 -11.93
N ARG A 112 -5.32 -18.32 -10.88
CA ARG A 112 -5.52 -17.76 -9.52
C ARG A 112 -4.21 -17.26 -8.93
N LEU A 113 -3.09 -17.95 -9.15
CA LEU A 113 -1.77 -17.50 -8.70
C LEU A 113 -1.34 -16.22 -9.41
N ASP A 114 -1.57 -16.11 -10.72
CA ASP A 114 -1.32 -14.89 -11.49
C ASP A 114 -2.21 -13.73 -11.02
N PHE A 115 -3.48 -14.02 -10.71
CA PHE A 115 -4.39 -13.03 -10.13
C PHE A 115 -3.89 -12.53 -8.76
N VAL A 116 -3.52 -13.44 -7.85
CA VAL A 116 -2.97 -13.10 -6.52
C VAL A 116 -1.70 -12.26 -6.66
N LYS A 117 -0.78 -12.64 -7.57
CA LYS A 117 0.41 -11.85 -7.89
C LYS A 117 0.05 -10.43 -8.32
N GLY A 118 -0.91 -10.29 -9.23
CA GLY A 118 -1.35 -8.99 -9.74
C GLY A 118 -1.97 -8.11 -8.65
N MET A 119 -2.82 -8.68 -7.80
CA MET A 119 -3.45 -7.96 -6.69
C MET A 119 -2.39 -7.55 -5.63
N LEU A 120 -1.53 -8.47 -5.21
CA LEU A 120 -0.46 -8.15 -4.25
C LEU A 120 0.47 -7.04 -4.79
N ALA A 121 0.69 -6.98 -6.10
CA ALA A 121 1.43 -5.88 -6.71
C ALA A 121 0.73 -4.52 -6.58
N GLN A 122 -0.60 -4.47 -6.61
CA GLN A 122 -1.36 -3.24 -6.35
C GLN A 122 -1.22 -2.78 -4.89
N GLU A 123 -1.09 -3.73 -3.96
CA GLU A 123 -0.79 -3.49 -2.55
C GLU A 123 0.70 -3.14 -2.30
N GLY A 124 1.53 -3.13 -3.34
CA GLY A 124 2.95 -2.75 -3.27
C GLY A 124 3.91 -3.89 -2.97
N PHE A 125 3.47 -5.15 -3.03
CA PHE A 125 4.35 -6.30 -2.96
C PHE A 125 5.03 -6.58 -4.31
N THR A 126 6.20 -7.22 -4.27
CA THR A 126 6.77 -7.87 -5.45
C THR A 126 6.70 -9.37 -5.24
N VAL A 127 5.89 -10.06 -6.05
CA VAL A 127 5.60 -11.49 -5.87
C VAL A 127 5.91 -12.26 -7.13
N GLU A 128 6.55 -13.41 -6.99
CA GLU A 128 6.72 -14.42 -8.04
C GLU A 128 6.21 -15.76 -7.53
N TRP A 129 5.82 -16.65 -8.43
CA TRP A 129 5.46 -18.02 -8.05
C TRP A 129 6.06 -19.03 -9.01
N GLU A 130 6.31 -20.24 -8.52
CA GLU A 130 6.77 -21.36 -9.32
C GLU A 130 6.04 -22.66 -8.95
N LYS A 131 5.87 -23.51 -9.95
CA LYS A 131 5.29 -24.85 -9.76
C LYS A 131 6.38 -25.83 -9.36
N LYS A 132 6.23 -26.44 -8.19
CA LYS A 132 7.01 -27.60 -7.77
C LYS A 132 6.21 -28.86 -8.14
N GLY A 133 6.87 -29.93 -8.56
CA GLY A 133 6.19 -31.14 -9.03
C GLY A 133 5.16 -31.69 -8.01
N GLY A 134 4.17 -32.45 -8.49
CA GLY A 134 3.17 -33.05 -7.60
C GLY A 134 2.08 -32.10 -7.09
N GLY A 135 1.79 -31.03 -7.84
CA GLY A 135 0.73 -30.07 -7.50
C GLY A 135 1.11 -29.05 -6.41
N GLN A 136 2.39 -28.99 -6.05
CA GLN A 136 2.91 -28.00 -5.11
C GLN A 136 3.25 -26.70 -5.83
N TYR A 137 3.02 -25.56 -5.18
CA TYR A 137 3.44 -24.26 -5.69
C TYR A 137 4.17 -23.52 -4.58
N GLU A 138 5.20 -22.77 -4.97
CA GLU A 138 5.93 -21.86 -4.11
C GLU A 138 5.65 -20.43 -4.56
N ILE A 139 5.33 -19.56 -3.60
CA ILE A 139 5.03 -18.15 -3.81
C ILE A 139 6.09 -17.36 -3.03
N HIS A 140 6.85 -16.54 -3.73
CA HIS A 140 7.97 -15.77 -3.22
C HIS A 140 7.60 -14.29 -3.16
N GLU A 141 7.51 -13.74 -1.95
CA GLU A 141 7.36 -12.30 -1.74
C GLU A 141 8.74 -11.65 -1.65
N ILE A 142 9.27 -11.30 -2.82
CA ILE A 142 10.60 -10.72 -3.00
C ILE A 142 10.73 -9.38 -2.27
N SER A 143 9.66 -8.57 -2.27
CA SER A 143 9.59 -7.35 -1.47
C SER A 143 8.23 -7.23 -0.78
N CYS A 144 8.26 -6.81 0.48
CA CYS A 144 7.07 -6.61 1.31
C CYS A 144 6.96 -5.12 1.69
N PRO A 145 5.84 -4.44 1.37
CA PRO A 145 5.64 -3.03 1.72
C PRO A 145 5.58 -2.82 3.24
N TYR A 146 5.30 -3.88 4.01
CA TYR A 146 5.20 -3.85 5.46
C TYR A 146 6.51 -4.18 6.18
N TYR A 147 7.61 -4.43 5.46
CA TYR A 147 8.88 -4.89 6.05
C TYR A 147 9.33 -4.05 7.26
N GLN A 148 9.33 -2.71 7.12
CA GLN A 148 9.74 -1.80 8.19
C GLN A 148 8.84 -1.89 9.43
N ILE A 149 7.54 -2.17 9.26
CA ILE A 149 6.61 -2.39 10.37
C ILE A 149 6.85 -3.78 10.97
N GLY A 150 7.01 -4.80 10.13
CA GLY A 150 7.18 -6.20 10.53
C GLY A 150 8.36 -6.44 11.46
N ILE A 151 9.45 -5.67 11.35
CA ILE A 151 10.60 -5.76 12.27
C ILE A 151 10.19 -5.59 13.73
N ALA A 152 9.31 -4.63 14.04
CA ALA A 152 8.84 -4.37 15.41
C ALA A 152 7.49 -5.07 15.71
N HIS A 153 6.73 -5.38 14.67
CA HIS A 153 5.37 -5.88 14.74
C HIS A 153 5.18 -7.10 13.81
N PRO A 154 5.83 -8.24 14.09
CA PRO A 154 5.79 -9.43 13.23
C PRO A 154 4.38 -10.01 13.08
N GLU A 155 3.45 -9.69 13.98
CA GLU A 155 2.03 -10.02 13.85
C GLU A 155 1.39 -9.47 12.55
N VAL A 156 1.93 -8.38 11.98
CA VAL A 156 1.49 -7.81 10.70
C VAL A 156 1.77 -8.77 9.54
N CYS A 157 2.82 -9.59 9.63
CA CYS A 157 3.20 -10.60 8.63
C CYS A 157 2.30 -11.85 8.64
N THR A 158 1.09 -11.74 9.21
CA THR A 158 0.02 -12.73 9.07
C THR A 158 -0.99 -12.33 8.01
N VAL A 159 -1.00 -11.04 7.61
CA VAL A 159 -1.92 -10.47 6.63
C VAL A 159 -1.73 -11.15 5.27
N ASP A 160 -0.51 -11.13 4.77
CA ASP A 160 -0.07 -11.76 3.52
C ASP A 160 -0.37 -13.27 3.48
N GLN A 161 0.00 -14.01 4.54
CA GLN A 161 -0.27 -15.44 4.63
C GLN A 161 -1.78 -15.75 4.56
N THR A 162 -2.59 -14.97 5.28
CA THR A 162 -4.05 -15.13 5.32
C THR A 162 -4.67 -14.78 3.97
N LEU A 163 -4.20 -13.70 3.36
CA LEU A 163 -4.65 -13.21 2.05
C LEU A 163 -4.38 -14.25 0.96
N ILE A 164 -3.14 -14.75 0.85
CA ILE A 164 -2.77 -15.82 -0.09
C ILE A 164 -3.62 -17.06 0.16
N SER A 165 -3.76 -17.49 1.42
CA SER A 165 -4.53 -18.70 1.74
C SER A 165 -6.00 -18.57 1.35
N LYS A 166 -6.59 -17.40 1.62
CA LYS A 166 -8.00 -17.13 1.36
C LYS A 166 -8.27 -17.05 -0.15
N MET A 167 -7.46 -16.31 -0.88
CA MET A 167 -7.62 -16.13 -2.32
C MET A 167 -7.39 -17.41 -3.12
N LEU A 168 -6.47 -18.28 -2.67
CA LEU A 168 -6.24 -19.58 -3.30
C LEU A 168 -7.19 -20.67 -2.79
N ALA A 169 -7.95 -20.40 -1.73
CA ALA A 169 -8.77 -21.38 -1.02
C ALA A 169 -7.98 -22.63 -0.59
N LEU A 170 -6.70 -22.44 -0.25
CA LEU A 170 -5.76 -23.49 0.15
C LEU A 170 -4.90 -22.97 1.31
N PRO A 171 -4.47 -23.83 2.25
CA PRO A 171 -3.55 -23.40 3.30
C PRO A 171 -2.20 -23.01 2.70
N ALA A 172 -1.77 -21.76 2.91
CA ALA A 172 -0.44 -21.30 2.59
C ALA A 172 0.46 -21.41 3.83
N ASN A 173 1.54 -22.18 3.72
CA ASN A 173 2.50 -22.38 4.81
C ASN A 173 3.75 -21.57 4.53
N LYS A 174 4.08 -20.64 5.43
CA LYS A 174 5.34 -19.88 5.35
C LYS A 174 6.51 -20.80 5.71
N VAL A 175 7.44 -20.98 4.76
CA VAL A 175 8.64 -21.82 4.93
C VAL A 175 9.93 -21.00 5.01
N GLN A 176 9.89 -19.76 4.55
CA GLN A 176 10.99 -18.80 4.66
C GLN A 176 10.43 -17.43 5.01
N CYS A 177 11.19 -16.65 5.78
CA CYS A 177 10.82 -15.31 6.19
C CYS A 177 12.03 -14.37 6.10
N ILE A 178 11.83 -13.18 5.54
CA ILE A 178 12.87 -12.15 5.48
C ILE A 178 13.29 -11.66 6.87
N LEU A 179 12.35 -11.63 7.82
CA LEU A 179 12.61 -11.20 9.21
C LEU A 179 13.50 -12.20 9.97
N ASP A 180 13.55 -13.45 9.52
CA ASP A 180 14.40 -14.51 10.11
C ASP A 180 15.76 -14.63 9.38
N GLY A 181 16.12 -13.65 8.54
CA GLY A 181 17.36 -13.63 7.78
C GLY A 181 17.30 -14.34 6.42
N GLY A 182 16.11 -14.74 5.96
CA GLY A 182 15.90 -15.19 4.59
C GLY A 182 16.07 -14.06 3.58
N ALA A 183 16.26 -14.42 2.30
CA ALA A 183 16.31 -13.42 1.22
C ALA A 183 14.93 -12.77 0.97
N HIS A 184 13.87 -13.55 1.16
CA HIS A 184 12.47 -13.16 0.95
C HIS A 184 11.54 -14.10 1.74
N CYS A 185 10.27 -13.74 1.86
CA CYS A 185 9.27 -14.66 2.40
C CYS A 185 8.86 -15.67 1.31
N THR A 186 8.74 -16.95 1.67
CA THR A 186 8.26 -18.00 0.76
C THR A 186 7.10 -18.76 1.39
N TYR A 187 6.02 -18.91 0.63
CA TYR A 187 4.82 -19.66 1.00
C TYR A 187 4.66 -20.89 0.11
N VAL A 188 4.36 -22.03 0.72
CA VAL A 188 4.06 -23.28 0.02
C VAL A 188 2.56 -23.52 0.06
N VAL A 189 1.97 -23.78 -1.09
CA VAL A 189 0.58 -24.25 -1.23
C VAL A 189 0.56 -25.58 -1.98
N GLN A 190 -0.38 -26.44 -1.58
CA GLN A 190 -0.58 -27.75 -2.21
C GLN A 190 -1.94 -27.75 -2.89
N SER A 191 -1.95 -27.78 -4.23
CA SER A 191 -3.18 -27.97 -4.98
C SER A 191 -3.67 -29.40 -4.80
N VAL A 192 -4.95 -29.54 -4.47
CA VAL A 192 -5.64 -30.82 -4.49
C VAL A 192 -6.09 -31.02 -5.94
N GLU A 193 -5.43 -31.91 -6.69
CA GLU A 193 -5.94 -32.31 -8.00
C GLU A 193 -7.36 -32.86 -7.83
N VAL A 194 -8.38 -32.07 -8.19
CA VAL A 194 -9.72 -32.60 -8.39
C VAL A 194 -9.64 -33.41 -9.68
N LYS A 195 -9.46 -34.72 -9.57
CA LYS A 195 -9.66 -35.63 -10.71
C LYS A 195 -11.06 -35.35 -11.26
N ALA A 196 -11.11 -34.74 -12.45
CA ALA A 196 -12.34 -34.60 -13.20
C ALA A 196 -12.95 -36.00 -13.38
N LYS A 197 -14.17 -36.18 -12.90
CA LYS A 197 -14.95 -37.40 -13.07
C LYS A 197 -15.72 -37.34 -14.37
#